data_AF-A0A429FAN2-F1
#
_entry.id   AF-A0A429FAN2-F1
#
_cell.length_a   1.000
_cell.length_b   1.000
_cell.length_c   1.000
_cell.angle_alpha   90.00
_cell.angle_beta   90.00
_cell.angle_gamma   90.00
#
_symmetry.space_group_name_H-M   'P 1'
#
loop_
_entity.id
_entity.type
_entity.pdbx_description
1 polymer ?
#
loop_
_entity_poly.entity_id
_entity_poly.type
_entity_poly.pdbx_seq_one_letter_code
_entity_poly.pdbx_strand_id
1 'polypeptide(L)'
;MSIALPDRVHLRPATVPDGGILEGPRLLRRLPEGVEERPYELFALRPLGRVIGAEIGGVDLARPLTPALHAELNRALLEWKVLFFRDQDITSEHQRAFAANWGELETNPFIPKGETEDTTRFTRSASMPAFENIWHVDVTFRPEPALGSVLRLIEVPPVGGDTMWADMAAAYDNLPEDVRERIDGSTAVHDFIPGFDRFSDPELLLRHQDAFPPVEHPVVRTHPETGRRTLFVNQAFTTHIVGMDRDESDRLLRYLFSRAHIPEFQVRFGWRPGSVAFWDNRATQHYAVNDYHPYARVAERVAIVGDRPF
;
A
#
# COMPACT_ATOMS: atom_id res chain seq x y z
N MET A 1 19.10 -2.83 33.79
CA MET A 1 19.49 -4.02 34.56
C MET A 1 20.01 -5.06 33.57
N SER A 2 21.30 -5.42 33.66
CA SER A 2 21.87 -6.51 32.85
C SER A 2 21.58 -7.83 33.55
N ILE A 3 20.82 -8.72 32.92
CA ILE A 3 20.62 -10.09 33.40
C ILE A 3 21.83 -10.89 32.94
N ALA A 4 22.59 -11.45 33.90
CA ALA A 4 23.65 -12.40 33.58
C ALA A 4 23.02 -13.65 32.96
N LEU A 5 23.30 -13.89 31.68
CA LEU A 5 22.89 -15.11 30.99
C LEU A 5 23.79 -16.27 31.46
N PRO A 6 23.24 -17.47 31.68
CA PRO A 6 24.01 -18.65 32.07
C PRO A 6 24.99 -19.07 30.97
N ASP A 7 26.02 -19.83 31.35
CA ASP A 7 27.01 -20.40 30.43
C ASP A 7 26.33 -21.15 29.27
N ARG A 8 26.77 -20.87 28.04
CA ARG A 8 26.20 -21.48 26.83
C ARG A 8 26.45 -22.99 26.83
N VAL A 9 25.37 -23.77 26.93
CA VAL A 9 25.38 -25.22 26.71
C VAL A 9 25.72 -25.51 25.25
N HIS A 10 26.62 -26.46 24.99
CA HIS A 10 26.91 -26.93 23.63
C HIS A 10 25.71 -27.70 23.07
N LEU A 11 24.99 -27.08 22.12
CA LEU A 11 23.88 -27.69 21.40
C LEU A 11 24.39 -28.45 20.17
N ARG A 12 23.61 -29.45 19.71
CA ARG A 12 23.87 -30.12 18.42
C ARG A 12 23.79 -29.11 17.27
N PRO A 13 24.54 -29.32 16.17
CA PRO A 13 24.34 -28.54 14.95
C PRO A 13 22.89 -28.66 14.49
N ALA A 14 22.21 -27.54 14.39
CA ALA A 14 20.88 -27.42 13.82
C ALA A 14 20.80 -26.06 13.13
N THR A 15 20.61 -26.07 11.81
CA THR A 15 20.41 -24.87 11.02
C THR A 15 19.05 -24.94 10.36
N VAL A 16 18.31 -23.84 10.40
CA VAL A 16 17.20 -23.63 9.47
C VAL A 16 17.78 -23.10 8.15
N PRO A 17 17.11 -23.27 7.01
CA PRO A 17 17.53 -22.64 5.76
C PRO A 17 17.74 -21.14 5.94
N ASP A 18 18.79 -20.61 5.32
CA ASP A 18 19.04 -19.17 5.29
C ASP A 18 17.81 -18.45 4.69
N GLY A 19 17.35 -17.40 5.36
CA GLY A 19 16.19 -16.60 4.95
C GLY A 19 14.84 -16.95 5.61
N GLY A 20 14.79 -17.91 6.53
CA GLY A 20 13.52 -18.49 7.01
C GLY A 20 12.76 -17.73 8.09
N ILE A 21 13.41 -17.12 9.09
CA ILE A 21 12.71 -16.44 10.19
C ILE A 21 13.56 -15.26 10.67
N LEU A 22 13.12 -14.04 10.38
CA LEU A 22 13.66 -12.87 11.07
C LEU A 22 13.03 -12.85 12.46
N GLU A 23 13.68 -13.42 13.46
CA GLU A 23 13.26 -13.28 14.87
C GLU A 23 13.95 -12.05 15.48
N GLY A 24 13.39 -11.52 16.55
CA GLY A 24 14.04 -10.47 17.35
C GLY A 24 13.54 -9.05 17.07
N PRO A 25 14.28 -8.04 17.56
CA PRO A 25 13.80 -6.67 17.60
C PRO A 25 13.59 -6.11 16.19
N ARG A 26 12.64 -5.18 16.09
CA ARG A 26 12.32 -4.44 14.87
C ARG A 26 12.44 -2.94 15.11
N LEU A 27 12.96 -2.24 14.12
CA LEU A 27 12.95 -0.80 14.08
C LEU A 27 11.58 -0.32 13.58
N LEU A 28 10.76 0.21 14.48
CA LEU A 28 9.40 0.66 14.19
C LEU A 28 9.32 2.18 14.24
N ARG A 29 9.78 2.84 13.16
CA ARG A 29 9.77 4.29 13.00
C ARG A 29 8.54 4.76 12.24
N ARG A 30 7.56 5.32 12.96
CA ARG A 30 6.39 5.99 12.36
C ARG A 30 6.81 7.27 11.61
N LEU A 31 7.62 8.09 12.28
CA LEU A 31 8.08 9.39 11.79
C LEU A 31 9.48 9.30 11.15
N PRO A 32 9.83 10.22 10.24
CA PRO A 32 11.22 10.43 9.82
C PRO A 32 12.13 10.83 10.97
N GLU A 33 13.42 10.60 10.77
CA GLU A 33 14.44 10.98 11.74
C GLU A 33 14.47 12.50 11.93
N GLY A 34 14.52 12.94 13.19
CA GLY A 34 14.50 14.37 13.54
C GLY A 34 13.13 15.04 13.51
N VAL A 35 12.05 14.33 13.12
CA VAL A 35 10.69 14.88 13.15
C VAL A 35 10.07 14.64 14.53
N GLU A 36 9.71 15.73 15.21
CA GLU A 36 9.02 15.68 16.50
C GLU A 36 7.53 15.39 16.34
N GLU A 37 6.99 14.58 17.25
CA GLU A 37 5.56 14.31 17.30
C GLU A 37 4.81 15.52 17.87
N ARG A 38 3.72 15.90 17.18
CA ARG A 38 2.83 16.98 17.62
C ARG A 38 1.37 16.53 17.57
N PRO A 39 0.52 16.99 18.53
CA PRO A 39 -0.88 16.57 18.61
C PRO A 39 -1.66 16.97 17.37
N TYR A 40 -2.81 16.33 17.17
CA TYR A 40 -3.81 16.74 16.17
C TYR A 40 -4.87 17.59 16.87
N GLU A 41 -5.17 18.77 16.33
CA GLU A 41 -6.03 19.76 16.99
C GLU A 41 -7.44 19.85 16.39
N LEU A 42 -7.60 19.51 15.11
CA LEU A 42 -8.86 19.66 14.38
C LEU A 42 -9.70 18.38 14.32
N PHE A 43 -9.14 17.25 14.74
CA PHE A 43 -9.81 15.95 14.76
C PHE A 43 -9.25 15.01 15.82
N ALA A 44 -10.04 14.01 16.19
CA ALA A 44 -9.57 12.90 17.01
C ALA A 44 -8.82 11.91 16.12
N LEU A 45 -7.65 11.45 16.57
CA LEU A 45 -6.89 10.39 15.91
C LEU A 45 -6.71 9.20 16.86
N ARG A 46 -7.05 8.00 16.37
CA ARG A 46 -6.85 6.74 17.10
C ARG A 46 -5.94 5.81 16.28
N PRO A 47 -4.70 5.58 16.73
CA PRO A 47 -3.80 4.62 16.07
C PRO A 47 -4.40 3.20 16.06
N LEU A 48 -4.22 2.49 14.94
CA LEU A 48 -4.54 1.06 14.82
C LEU A 48 -3.30 0.18 14.87
N GLY A 49 -2.12 0.75 14.65
CA GLY A 49 -0.83 0.09 14.73
C GLY A 49 0.25 1.02 15.28
N ARG A 50 1.50 0.55 15.32
CA ARG A 50 2.63 1.34 15.81
C ARG A 50 3.20 2.28 14.75
N VAL A 51 3.20 1.86 13.49
CA VAL A 51 3.86 2.57 12.38
C VAL A 51 2.90 3.01 11.27
N ILE A 52 1.73 2.38 11.18
CA ILE A 52 0.77 2.56 10.10
C ILE A 52 -0.68 2.43 10.62
N GLY A 53 -1.58 3.18 10.00
CA GLY A 53 -3.01 3.09 10.20
C GLY A 53 -3.53 3.90 11.39
N ALA A 54 -4.45 4.81 11.11
CA ALA A 54 -5.18 5.54 12.15
C ALA A 54 -6.64 5.78 11.75
N GLU A 55 -7.55 5.64 12.71
CA GLU A 55 -8.94 6.09 12.57
C GLU A 55 -9.04 7.58 12.92
N ILE A 56 -9.71 8.34 12.06
CA ILE A 56 -9.96 9.78 12.18
C ILE A 56 -11.42 10.00 12.55
N GLY A 57 -11.66 10.77 13.61
CA GLY A 57 -12.98 11.15 14.10
C GLY A 57 -13.18 12.66 14.12
N GLY A 58 -14.43 13.12 13.95
CA GLY A 58 -14.77 14.55 13.96
C GLY A 58 -14.58 15.26 12.61
N VAL A 59 -14.31 14.51 11.53
CA VAL A 59 -14.24 15.02 10.16
C VAL A 59 -15.42 14.51 9.34
N ASP A 60 -16.10 15.43 8.65
CA ASP A 60 -17.20 15.15 7.73
C ASP A 60 -16.68 15.31 6.29
N LEU A 61 -16.48 14.19 5.58
CA LEU A 61 -15.93 14.15 4.23
C LEU A 61 -16.91 14.68 3.16
N ALA A 62 -18.18 14.93 3.50
CA ALA A 62 -19.13 15.56 2.59
C ALA A 62 -18.91 17.08 2.47
N ARG A 63 -18.11 17.68 3.36
CA ARG A 63 -17.87 19.13 3.40
C ARG A 63 -16.52 19.49 2.79
N PRO A 64 -16.41 20.68 2.16
CA PRO A 64 -15.13 21.21 1.72
C PRO A 64 -14.13 21.31 2.87
N LEU A 65 -12.87 20.95 2.62
CA LEU A 65 -11.80 21.08 3.60
C LEU A 65 -11.36 22.54 3.73
N THR A 66 -11.16 22.99 4.96
CA THR A 66 -10.41 24.24 5.18
C THR A 66 -8.93 23.98 4.93
N PRO A 67 -8.12 25.01 4.57
CA PRO A 67 -6.68 24.83 4.39
C PRO A 67 -5.97 24.24 5.62
N ALA A 68 -6.41 24.60 6.83
CA ALA A 68 -5.87 24.07 8.08
C ALA A 68 -6.20 22.58 8.27
N LEU A 69 -7.45 22.17 8.00
CA LEU A 69 -7.85 20.77 8.09
C LEU A 69 -7.15 19.92 7.04
N HIS A 70 -7.04 20.40 5.80
CA HIS A 70 -6.28 19.74 4.75
C HIS A 70 -4.81 19.53 5.16
N ALA A 71 -4.13 20.58 5.66
CA ALA A 71 -2.74 20.47 6.09
C ALA A 71 -2.55 19.46 7.23
N GLU A 72 -3.47 19.42 8.19
CA GLU A 72 -3.39 18.49 9.30
C GLU A 72 -3.73 17.04 8.90
N LEU A 73 -4.70 16.84 7.99
CA LEU A 73 -4.98 15.54 7.38
C LEU A 73 -3.81 15.05 6.51
N ASN A 74 -3.18 15.93 5.72
CA ASN A 74 -2.00 15.57 4.94
C ASN A 74 -0.87 15.12 5.85
N ARG A 75 -0.61 15.86 6.95
CA ARG A 75 0.34 15.42 7.96
C ARG A 75 -0.03 14.05 8.53
N ALA A 76 -1.29 13.83 8.89
CA ALA A 76 -1.73 12.52 9.38
C ALA A 76 -1.49 11.42 8.34
N LEU A 77 -1.75 11.67 7.06
CA LEU A 77 -1.49 10.74 5.97
C LEU A 77 0.00 10.41 5.87
N LEU A 78 0.89 11.40 5.88
CA LEU A 78 2.33 11.18 5.82
C LEU A 78 2.86 10.39 7.05
N GLU A 79 2.33 10.69 8.23
CA GLU A 79 2.73 10.04 9.48
C GLU A 79 2.17 8.62 9.64
N TRP A 80 0.91 8.38 9.26
CA TRP A 80 0.20 7.11 9.46
C TRP A 80 0.01 6.27 8.21
N LYS A 81 0.37 6.81 7.03
CA LYS A 81 0.32 6.22 5.68
C LYS A 81 -1.06 5.78 5.18
N VAL A 82 -1.97 5.40 6.06
CA VAL A 82 -3.38 5.15 5.76
C VAL A 82 -4.27 5.67 6.88
N LEU A 83 -5.29 6.41 6.47
CA LEU A 83 -6.31 7.01 7.32
C LEU A 83 -7.65 6.32 7.08
N PHE A 84 -8.38 6.09 8.15
CA PHE A 84 -9.69 5.47 8.11
C PHE A 84 -10.73 6.40 8.72
N PHE A 85 -11.85 6.56 8.03
CA PHE A 85 -12.99 7.35 8.49
C PHE A 85 -14.17 6.40 8.67
N ARG A 86 -14.90 6.55 9.77
CA ARG A 86 -16.12 5.80 10.05
C ARG A 86 -17.33 6.72 9.87
N ASP A 87 -18.49 6.10 9.70
CA ASP A 87 -19.79 6.75 9.73
C ASP A 87 -19.93 7.93 8.74
N GLN A 88 -19.31 7.78 7.56
CA GLN A 88 -19.34 8.76 6.47
C GLN A 88 -20.51 8.50 5.53
N ASP A 89 -21.49 9.40 5.54
CA ASP A 89 -22.57 9.45 4.55
C ASP A 89 -22.19 10.38 3.40
N ILE A 90 -21.35 9.85 2.49
CA ILE A 90 -20.86 10.58 1.32
C ILE A 90 -21.47 10.03 0.04
N THR A 91 -21.50 10.85 -1.01
CA THR A 91 -21.79 10.41 -2.39
C THR A 91 -20.47 10.17 -3.15
N SER A 92 -20.53 9.63 -4.36
CA SER A 92 -19.35 9.47 -5.21
C SER A 92 -18.75 10.83 -5.62
N GLU A 93 -19.57 11.87 -5.73
CA GLU A 93 -19.08 13.25 -5.93
C GLU A 93 -18.40 13.82 -4.69
N HIS A 94 -18.91 13.55 -3.49
CA HIS A 94 -18.19 13.93 -2.25
C HIS A 94 -16.84 13.21 -2.13
N GLN A 95 -16.79 11.90 -2.44
CA GLN A 95 -15.55 11.12 -2.45
C GLN A 95 -14.51 11.73 -3.42
N ARG A 96 -14.96 12.07 -4.63
CA ARG A 96 -14.14 12.72 -5.66
C ARG A 96 -13.66 14.11 -5.23
N ALA A 97 -14.56 14.95 -4.71
CA ALA A 97 -14.24 16.28 -4.21
C ALA A 97 -13.24 16.24 -3.04
N PHE A 98 -13.36 15.25 -2.16
CA PHE A 98 -12.39 15.02 -1.09
C PHE A 98 -11.01 14.66 -1.65
N ALA A 99 -10.93 13.66 -2.55
CA ALA A 99 -9.68 13.22 -3.16
C ALA A 99 -8.98 14.35 -3.95
N ALA A 100 -9.75 15.20 -4.63
CA ALA A 100 -9.24 16.31 -5.44
C ALA A 100 -8.50 17.39 -4.64
N ASN A 101 -8.56 17.38 -3.30
CA ASN A 101 -7.75 18.29 -2.47
C ASN A 101 -6.24 17.97 -2.55
N TRP A 102 -5.86 16.75 -2.94
CA TRP A 102 -4.47 16.29 -3.02
C TRP A 102 -3.87 16.30 -4.43
N GLY A 103 -4.67 16.56 -5.47
CA GLY A 103 -4.17 16.64 -6.84
C GLY A 103 -5.21 16.30 -7.89
N GLU A 104 -4.74 16.22 -9.14
CA GLU A 104 -5.54 15.73 -10.26
C GLU A 104 -5.93 14.26 -10.05
N LEU A 105 -7.08 13.87 -10.57
CA LEU A 105 -7.61 12.52 -10.43
C LEU A 105 -7.26 11.68 -11.66
N GLU A 106 -6.94 10.41 -11.47
CA GLU A 106 -6.61 9.49 -12.56
C GLU A 106 -7.67 8.40 -12.76
N THR A 107 -7.80 7.95 -14.01
CA THR A 107 -8.62 6.80 -14.39
C THR A 107 -7.74 5.63 -14.86
N ASN A 108 -8.28 4.41 -14.75
CA ASN A 108 -7.60 3.19 -15.15
C ASN A 108 -8.45 2.42 -16.18
N PRO A 109 -7.94 2.19 -17.41
CA PRO A 109 -8.70 1.54 -18.47
C PRO A 109 -8.97 0.05 -18.23
N PHE A 110 -8.22 -0.60 -17.34
CA PHE A 110 -8.39 -2.02 -17.00
C PHE A 110 -9.48 -2.26 -15.94
N ILE A 111 -10.08 -1.20 -15.39
CA ILE A 111 -11.05 -1.27 -14.30
C ILE A 111 -12.35 -0.56 -14.72
N PRO A 112 -13.53 -1.17 -14.47
CA PRO A 112 -14.80 -0.53 -14.78
C PRO A 112 -14.97 0.83 -14.10
N LYS A 113 -15.59 1.77 -14.82
CA LYS A 113 -16.01 3.07 -14.25
C LYS A 113 -17.09 2.87 -13.18
N GLY A 114 -17.07 3.75 -12.18
CA GLY A 114 -18.09 3.87 -11.14
C GLY A 114 -19.19 4.85 -11.51
N GLU A 115 -19.81 5.46 -10.50
CA GLU A 115 -20.90 6.43 -10.69
C GLU A 115 -20.47 7.75 -11.32
N THR A 116 -19.23 8.17 -11.12
CA THR A 116 -18.65 9.38 -11.75
C THR A 116 -17.48 9.00 -12.68
N GLU A 117 -17.08 9.94 -13.54
CA GLU A 117 -16.01 9.70 -14.52
C GLU A 117 -14.66 9.31 -13.89
N ASP A 118 -14.36 9.86 -12.71
CA ASP A 118 -13.10 9.67 -11.99
C ASP A 118 -13.17 8.54 -10.93
N THR A 119 -14.32 7.87 -10.82
CA THR A 119 -14.48 6.73 -9.92
C THR A 119 -14.31 5.42 -10.67
N THR A 120 -13.67 4.45 -10.01
CA THR A 120 -13.56 3.07 -10.47
C THR A 120 -14.35 2.17 -9.54
N ARG A 121 -15.08 1.18 -10.09
CA ARG A 121 -15.95 0.29 -9.34
C ARG A 121 -15.43 -1.14 -9.35
N PHE A 122 -15.32 -1.72 -8.15
CA PHE A 122 -14.91 -3.10 -7.92
C PHE A 122 -16.11 -3.88 -7.39
N THR A 123 -16.75 -4.65 -8.27
CA THR A 123 -17.89 -5.49 -7.90
C THR A 123 -17.43 -6.95 -7.84
N ARG A 124 -17.54 -7.55 -6.66
CA ARG A 124 -17.27 -8.98 -6.43
C ARG A 124 -18.51 -9.66 -5.89
N SER A 125 -18.77 -10.86 -6.36
CA SER A 125 -19.95 -11.68 -6.01
C SER A 125 -19.62 -13.16 -6.13
N ALA A 126 -20.56 -14.04 -5.79
CA ALA A 126 -20.39 -15.48 -5.98
C ALA A 126 -20.01 -15.88 -7.43
N SER A 127 -20.44 -15.11 -8.44
CA SER A 127 -20.14 -15.34 -9.86
C SER A 127 -18.94 -14.55 -10.39
N MET A 128 -18.37 -13.64 -9.60
CA MET A 128 -17.23 -12.79 -9.96
C MET A 128 -16.16 -12.84 -8.84
N PRO A 129 -15.23 -13.80 -8.88
CA PRO A 129 -14.21 -13.96 -7.86
C PRO A 129 -13.25 -12.76 -7.83
N ALA A 130 -12.65 -12.53 -6.66
CA ALA A 130 -11.65 -11.49 -6.46
C ALA A 130 -10.22 -11.98 -6.78
N PHE A 131 -9.39 -11.09 -7.31
CA PHE A 131 -8.01 -11.34 -7.71
C PHE A 131 -7.00 -10.36 -7.07
N GLU A 132 -7.51 -9.41 -6.27
CA GLU A 132 -6.76 -8.36 -5.58
C GLU A 132 -6.07 -8.86 -4.29
N ASN A 133 -6.11 -10.16 -4.04
CA ASN A 133 -5.50 -10.84 -2.90
C ASN A 133 -4.01 -11.15 -3.15
N ILE A 134 -3.28 -10.11 -3.55
CA ILE A 134 -1.82 -10.07 -3.76
C ILE A 134 -1.30 -8.75 -3.20
N TRP A 135 -0.15 -8.75 -2.54
CA TRP A 135 0.44 -7.49 -2.04
C TRP A 135 0.92 -6.65 -3.23
N HIS A 136 0.38 -5.43 -3.33
CA HIS A 136 0.68 -4.54 -4.45
C HIS A 136 0.68 -3.07 -4.08
N VAL A 137 1.34 -2.30 -4.94
CA VAL A 137 1.21 -0.85 -5.04
C VAL A 137 0.42 -0.57 -6.31
N ASP A 138 -0.56 0.32 -6.26
CA ASP A 138 -1.40 0.61 -7.41
C ASP A 138 -0.58 1.19 -8.56
N VAL A 139 -0.87 0.70 -9.78
CA VAL A 139 -0.44 1.25 -11.08
C VAL A 139 1.05 1.57 -11.23
N THR A 140 1.94 0.82 -10.57
CA THR A 140 3.39 1.03 -10.68
C THR A 140 3.98 0.75 -12.08
N PHE A 141 3.19 0.20 -13.00
CA PHE A 141 3.54 0.11 -14.42
C PHE A 141 3.44 1.46 -15.16
N ARG A 142 2.99 2.54 -14.50
CA ARG A 142 3.00 3.91 -15.04
C ARG A 142 4.31 4.64 -14.68
N PRO A 143 4.78 5.59 -15.50
CA PRO A 143 5.94 6.43 -15.17
C PRO A 143 5.74 7.28 -13.90
N GLU A 144 4.49 7.69 -13.64
CA GLU A 144 4.08 8.47 -12.48
C GLU A 144 2.93 7.71 -11.78
N PRO A 145 3.25 6.73 -10.93
CA PRO A 145 2.24 5.96 -10.20
C PRO A 145 1.43 6.86 -9.26
N ALA A 146 0.18 6.48 -8.96
CA ALA A 146 -0.71 7.25 -8.10
C ALA A 146 -0.04 7.67 -6.77
N LEU A 147 -0.31 8.90 -6.33
CA LEU A 147 0.03 9.39 -4.99
C LEU A 147 -0.66 8.56 -3.93
N GLY A 148 -1.94 8.28 -4.14
CA GLY A 148 -2.81 7.68 -3.16
C GLY A 148 -4.18 7.44 -3.75
N SER A 149 -5.07 6.91 -2.92
CA SER A 149 -6.43 6.61 -3.34
C SER A 149 -7.39 6.69 -2.17
N VAL A 150 -8.62 7.11 -2.47
CA VAL A 150 -9.72 7.13 -1.52
C VAL A 150 -10.67 6.01 -1.92
N LEU A 151 -10.89 5.06 -1.02
CA LEU A 151 -11.74 3.88 -1.23
C LEU A 151 -12.90 3.87 -0.24
N ARG A 152 -14.09 3.57 -0.75
CA ARG A 152 -15.33 3.40 0.02
C ARG A 152 -16.00 2.11 -0.40
N LEU A 153 -16.52 1.34 0.56
CA LEU A 153 -17.43 0.24 0.24
C LEU A 153 -18.87 0.73 0.15
N ILE A 154 -19.51 0.43 -0.98
CA ILE A 154 -20.94 0.60 -1.23
C ILE A 154 -21.71 -0.59 -0.63
N GLU A 155 -21.20 -1.80 -0.83
CA GLU A 155 -21.74 -3.03 -0.24
C GLU A 155 -20.66 -3.73 0.56
N VAL A 156 -20.93 -3.92 1.85
CA VAL A 156 -20.01 -4.52 2.83
C VAL A 156 -20.51 -5.93 3.17
N PRO A 157 -19.68 -6.98 2.99
CA PRO A 157 -20.02 -8.30 3.47
C PRO A 157 -20.32 -8.32 4.98
N PRO A 158 -21.21 -9.20 5.46
CA PRO A 158 -21.46 -9.34 6.90
C PRO A 158 -20.24 -9.86 7.68
N VAL A 159 -19.31 -10.55 6.99
CA VAL A 159 -18.04 -11.05 7.52
C VAL A 159 -17.01 -11.14 6.38
N GLY A 160 -15.74 -10.92 6.72
CA GLY A 160 -14.63 -10.96 5.75
C GLY A 160 -14.56 -9.72 4.85
N GLY A 161 -13.64 -9.75 3.89
CA GLY A 161 -13.43 -8.66 2.93
C GLY A 161 -12.58 -7.52 3.47
N ASP A 162 -11.83 -7.79 4.54
CA ASP A 162 -10.87 -6.86 5.14
C ASP A 162 -9.82 -6.40 4.11
N THR A 163 -9.19 -5.26 4.38
CA THR A 163 -8.05 -4.80 3.59
C THR A 163 -6.88 -4.54 4.52
N MET A 164 -5.69 -4.97 4.08
CA MET A 164 -4.46 -4.83 4.82
C MET A 164 -3.55 -3.86 4.09
N TRP A 165 -2.78 -3.07 4.84
CA TRP A 165 -1.71 -2.21 4.33
C TRP A 165 -0.43 -2.51 5.07
N ALA A 166 0.72 -2.32 4.42
CA ALA A 166 2.06 -2.48 4.99
C ALA A 166 2.88 -1.20 4.82
N ASP A 167 3.59 -0.79 5.87
CA ASP A 167 4.58 0.30 5.83
C ASP A 167 5.87 -0.19 5.17
N MET A 168 6.11 0.26 3.93
CA MET A 168 7.27 -0.17 3.17
C MET A 168 8.56 0.57 3.55
N ALA A 169 8.48 1.65 4.35
CA ALA A 169 9.65 2.24 4.99
C ALA A 169 10.10 1.38 6.18
N ALA A 170 9.16 0.88 7.00
CA ALA A 170 9.49 -0.08 8.06
C ALA A 170 10.06 -1.39 7.48
N ALA A 171 9.53 -1.85 6.33
CA ALA A 171 10.10 -2.97 5.60
C ALA A 171 11.57 -2.76 5.21
N TYR A 172 11.90 -1.57 4.68
CA TYR A 172 13.26 -1.19 4.29
C TYR A 172 14.20 -1.06 5.49
N ASP A 173 13.77 -0.36 6.55
CA ASP A 173 14.55 -0.10 7.77
C ASP A 173 15.03 -1.40 8.45
N ASN A 174 14.31 -2.50 8.25
CA ASN A 174 14.58 -3.80 8.86
C ASN A 174 15.23 -4.81 7.90
N LEU A 175 15.68 -4.38 6.72
CA LEU A 175 16.52 -5.21 5.85
C LEU A 175 17.91 -5.40 6.49
N PRO A 176 18.57 -6.55 6.27
CA PRO A 176 20.01 -6.69 6.51
C PRO A 176 20.82 -5.62 5.75
N GLU A 177 21.97 -5.23 6.31
CA GLU A 177 22.81 -4.19 5.73
C GLU A 177 23.31 -4.54 4.32
N ASP A 178 23.77 -5.77 4.12
CA ASP A 178 24.21 -6.31 2.84
C ASP A 178 23.08 -6.29 1.79
N VAL A 179 21.84 -6.53 2.21
CA VAL A 179 20.69 -6.43 1.31
C VAL A 179 20.43 -4.97 0.93
N ARG A 180 20.48 -4.03 1.89
CA ARG A 180 20.30 -2.59 1.60
C ARG A 180 21.38 -2.08 0.64
N GLU A 181 22.65 -2.38 0.91
CA GLU A 181 23.77 -1.99 0.05
C GLU A 181 23.61 -2.49 -1.38
N ARG A 182 23.04 -3.68 -1.55
CA ARG A 182 22.83 -4.29 -2.86
C ARG A 182 21.67 -3.68 -3.66
N ILE A 183 20.65 -3.15 -2.99
CA ILE A 183 19.45 -2.61 -3.65
C ILE A 183 19.44 -1.08 -3.73
N ASP A 184 20.19 -0.39 -2.88
CA ASP A 184 20.30 1.06 -2.88
C ASP A 184 20.90 1.52 -4.23
N GLY A 185 20.13 2.34 -4.97
CA GLY A 185 20.51 2.82 -6.30
C GLY A 185 20.17 1.87 -7.47
N SER A 186 19.64 0.68 -7.20
CA SER A 186 19.16 -0.24 -8.24
C SER A 186 17.77 0.14 -8.75
N THR A 187 17.48 -0.19 -10.01
CA THR A 187 16.14 -0.04 -10.62
C THR A 187 15.54 -1.41 -10.94
N ALA A 188 14.21 -1.48 -10.96
CA ALA A 188 13.46 -2.65 -11.38
C ALA A 188 12.42 -2.28 -12.43
N VAL A 189 12.14 -3.24 -13.33
CA VAL A 189 11.15 -3.10 -14.39
C VAL A 189 9.77 -3.46 -13.85
N HIS A 190 8.80 -2.58 -14.07
CA HIS A 190 7.40 -2.77 -13.75
C HIS A 190 6.58 -2.90 -15.03
N ASP A 191 5.76 -3.95 -15.10
CA ASP A 191 4.91 -4.29 -16.23
C ASP A 191 3.50 -4.60 -15.74
N PHE A 192 2.48 -4.17 -16.47
CA PHE A 192 1.10 -4.43 -16.13
C PHE A 192 0.68 -5.88 -16.43
N ILE A 193 1.30 -6.54 -17.42
CA ILE A 193 0.88 -7.85 -17.92
C ILE A 193 0.77 -8.90 -16.79
N PRO A 194 1.79 -9.14 -15.93
CA PRO A 194 1.68 -10.14 -14.85
C PRO A 194 0.54 -9.83 -13.86
N GLY A 195 0.26 -8.54 -13.67
CA GLY A 195 -0.79 -8.06 -12.78
C GLY A 195 -2.18 -8.45 -13.27
N PHE A 196 -2.43 -8.35 -14.58
CA PHE A 196 -3.77 -8.44 -15.18
C PHE A 196 -4.06 -9.71 -16.00
N ASP A 197 -3.03 -10.43 -16.50
CA ASP A 197 -3.17 -11.63 -17.35
C ASP A 197 -4.02 -12.74 -16.72
N ARG A 198 -4.05 -12.81 -15.39
CA ARG A 198 -4.77 -13.84 -14.63
C ARG A 198 -6.30 -13.74 -14.72
N PHE A 199 -6.84 -12.57 -15.09
CA PHE A 199 -8.28 -12.30 -15.04
C PHE A 199 -8.80 -11.37 -16.14
N SER A 200 -7.93 -10.90 -17.04
CA SER A 200 -8.28 -10.00 -18.13
C SER A 200 -8.32 -10.74 -19.47
N ASP A 201 -9.07 -10.21 -20.42
CA ASP A 201 -9.05 -10.69 -21.81
C ASP A 201 -7.67 -10.43 -22.44
N PRO A 202 -6.98 -11.46 -22.99
CA PRO A 202 -5.71 -11.27 -23.68
C PRO A 202 -5.76 -10.22 -24.80
N GLU A 203 -6.88 -10.07 -25.51
CA GLU A 203 -7.03 -9.02 -26.53
C GLU A 203 -7.04 -7.61 -25.93
N LEU A 204 -7.59 -7.44 -24.72
CA LEU A 204 -7.57 -6.17 -24.01
C LEU A 204 -6.13 -5.79 -23.64
N LEU A 205 -5.35 -6.76 -23.14
CA LEU A 205 -3.95 -6.55 -22.80
C LEU A 205 -3.12 -6.18 -24.03
N LEU A 206 -3.31 -6.90 -25.14
CA LEU A 206 -2.63 -6.61 -26.39
C LEU A 206 -2.90 -5.19 -26.89
N ARG A 207 -4.15 -4.72 -26.83
CA ARG A 207 -4.53 -3.35 -27.25
C ARG A 207 -3.88 -2.26 -26.41
N HIS A 208 -3.47 -2.56 -25.18
CA HIS A 208 -2.92 -1.59 -24.23
C HIS A 208 -1.42 -1.73 -24.01
N GLN A 209 -0.80 -2.78 -24.56
CA GLN A 209 0.61 -3.08 -24.39
C GLN A 209 1.52 -1.93 -24.85
N ASP A 210 1.23 -1.34 -26.02
CA ASP A 210 2.01 -0.22 -26.56
C ASP A 210 1.75 1.10 -25.81
N ALA A 211 0.58 1.24 -25.17
CA ALA A 211 0.22 2.42 -24.38
C ALA A 211 0.84 2.40 -22.98
N PHE A 212 1.12 1.21 -22.45
CA PHE A 212 1.76 1.00 -21.16
C PHE A 212 2.99 0.09 -21.32
N PRO A 213 4.05 0.57 -22.00
CA PRO A 213 5.30 -0.18 -22.08
C PRO A 213 5.89 -0.37 -20.68
N PRO A 214 6.70 -1.41 -20.46
CA PRO A 214 7.39 -1.60 -19.19
C PRO A 214 8.20 -0.35 -18.81
N VAL A 215 8.15 0.02 -17.53
CA VAL A 215 8.84 1.19 -16.98
C VAL A 215 9.84 0.79 -15.91
N GLU A 216 10.89 1.59 -15.71
CA GLU A 216 11.85 1.39 -14.64
C GLU A 216 11.57 2.32 -13.46
N HIS A 217 11.58 1.75 -12.26
CA HIS A 217 11.47 2.47 -10.99
C HIS A 217 12.61 2.07 -10.05
N PRO A 218 13.03 2.94 -9.12
CA PRO A 218 14.01 2.57 -8.10
C PRO A 218 13.45 1.47 -7.21
N VAL A 219 14.28 0.47 -6.87
CA VAL A 219 13.91 -0.58 -5.90
C VAL A 219 13.69 0.03 -4.51
N VAL A 220 14.43 1.09 -4.20
CA VAL A 220 14.30 1.88 -2.98
C VAL A 220 13.98 3.31 -3.38
N ARG A 221 12.74 3.73 -3.15
CA ARG A 221 12.27 5.10 -3.43
C ARG A 221 12.51 6.00 -2.22
N THR A 222 12.81 7.27 -2.45
CA THR A 222 12.69 8.34 -1.45
C THR A 222 11.30 8.96 -1.52
N HIS A 223 10.59 8.98 -0.40
CA HIS A 223 9.28 9.61 -0.33
C HIS A 223 9.42 11.13 -0.50
N PRO A 224 8.70 11.76 -1.46
CA PRO A 224 8.94 13.14 -1.87
C PRO A 224 8.71 14.16 -0.74
N GLU A 225 7.74 13.91 0.15
CA GLU A 225 7.43 14.82 1.26
C GLU A 225 8.10 14.48 2.60
N THR A 226 8.41 13.20 2.86
CA THR A 226 8.90 12.77 4.19
C THR A 226 10.39 12.44 4.19
N GLY A 227 11.02 12.29 3.01
CA GLY A 227 12.40 11.86 2.86
C GLY A 227 12.68 10.41 3.31
N ARG A 228 11.65 9.66 3.73
CA ARG A 228 11.83 8.25 4.11
C ARG A 228 12.16 7.40 2.89
N ARG A 229 13.10 6.47 3.05
CA ARG A 229 13.37 5.43 2.07
C ARG A 229 12.32 4.31 2.22
N THR A 230 11.68 3.93 1.12
CA THR A 230 10.64 2.89 1.05
C THR A 230 11.04 1.82 0.05
N LEU A 231 10.77 0.57 0.38
CA LEU A 231 10.91 -0.53 -0.57
C LEU A 231 9.79 -0.44 -1.63
N PHE A 232 10.14 -0.18 -2.88
CA PHE A 232 9.21 0.15 -3.97
C PHE A 232 9.14 -0.95 -5.05
N VAL A 233 9.02 -2.20 -4.59
CA VAL A 233 8.83 -3.37 -5.46
C VAL A 233 7.62 -4.16 -4.99
N ASN A 234 6.84 -4.72 -5.91
CA ASN A 234 5.65 -5.49 -5.56
C ASN A 234 5.44 -6.69 -6.50
N GLN A 235 4.77 -7.72 -5.99
CA GLN A 235 4.62 -8.99 -6.70
C GLN A 235 3.68 -8.90 -7.90
N ALA A 236 2.80 -7.90 -7.96
CA ALA A 236 1.84 -7.75 -9.05
C ALA A 236 2.49 -7.21 -10.33
N PHE A 237 3.46 -6.29 -10.21
CA PHE A 237 3.97 -5.54 -11.37
C PHE A 237 5.49 -5.62 -11.54
N THR A 238 6.27 -5.81 -10.48
CA THR A 238 7.74 -5.84 -10.59
C THR A 238 8.19 -7.16 -11.21
N THR A 239 8.87 -7.09 -12.35
CA THR A 239 9.31 -8.26 -13.11
C THR A 239 10.76 -8.67 -12.83
N HIS A 240 11.70 -7.73 -12.83
CA HIS A 240 13.12 -7.98 -12.57
C HIS A 240 13.88 -6.72 -12.18
N ILE A 241 15.04 -6.89 -11.54
CA ILE A 241 16.01 -5.84 -11.25
C ILE A 241 16.93 -5.69 -12.45
N VAL A 242 17.12 -4.45 -12.90
CA VAL A 242 17.92 -4.10 -14.08
C VAL A 242 19.40 -4.41 -13.82
N GLY A 243 20.06 -5.01 -14.82
CA GLY A 243 21.49 -5.33 -14.74
C GLY A 243 21.84 -6.53 -13.84
N MET A 244 20.84 -7.23 -13.28
CA MET A 244 21.03 -8.43 -12.47
C MET A 244 20.72 -9.69 -13.29
N ASP A 245 21.42 -10.79 -12.99
CA ASP A 245 21.05 -12.11 -13.53
C ASP A 245 19.59 -12.45 -13.16
N ARG A 246 18.89 -13.19 -14.02
CA ARG A 246 17.46 -13.43 -13.87
C ARG A 246 17.13 -14.25 -12.62
N ASP A 247 17.86 -15.34 -12.37
CA ASP A 247 17.63 -16.20 -11.21
C ASP A 247 18.02 -15.49 -9.91
N GLU A 248 19.08 -14.69 -9.98
CA GLU A 248 19.51 -13.81 -8.90
C GLU A 248 18.44 -12.75 -8.56
N SER A 249 17.93 -12.04 -9.56
CA SER A 249 16.85 -11.06 -9.43
C SER A 249 15.59 -11.69 -8.84
N ASP A 250 15.16 -12.83 -9.37
CA ASP A 250 13.95 -13.52 -8.90
C ASP A 250 14.07 -13.95 -7.43
N ARG A 251 15.24 -14.42 -6.99
CA ARG A 251 15.49 -14.76 -5.58
C ARG A 251 15.43 -13.53 -4.69
N LEU A 252 16.08 -12.44 -5.09
CA LEU A 252 16.10 -11.20 -4.32
C LEU A 252 14.69 -10.57 -4.25
N LEU A 253 13.98 -10.49 -5.37
CA LEU A 253 12.61 -9.95 -5.41
C LEU A 253 11.65 -10.77 -4.54
N ARG A 254 11.71 -12.11 -4.54
CA ARG A 254 10.89 -12.92 -3.61
C ARG A 254 11.17 -12.58 -2.14
N TYR A 255 12.43 -12.37 -1.78
CA TYR A 255 12.79 -11.92 -0.45
C TYR A 255 12.22 -10.53 -0.13
N LEU A 256 12.37 -9.56 -1.04
CA LEU A 256 11.86 -8.20 -0.88
C LEU A 256 10.32 -8.17 -0.79
N PHE A 257 9.61 -8.89 -1.66
CA PHE A 257 8.14 -9.00 -1.61
C PHE A 257 7.65 -9.56 -0.27
N SER A 258 8.36 -10.56 0.27
CA SER A 258 7.98 -11.17 1.55
C SER A 258 8.03 -10.18 2.72
N ARG A 259 8.72 -9.03 2.60
CA ARG A 259 8.80 -8.05 3.68
C ARG A 259 7.44 -7.41 3.99
N ALA A 260 6.57 -7.25 2.98
CA ALA A 260 5.21 -6.77 3.18
C ALA A 260 4.38 -7.72 4.08
N HIS A 261 4.76 -9.00 4.20
CA HIS A 261 4.06 -10.01 4.99
C HIS A 261 4.39 -9.98 6.49
N ILE A 262 5.31 -9.11 6.93
CA ILE A 262 5.71 -9.02 8.34
C ILE A 262 4.61 -8.28 9.14
N PRO A 263 3.96 -8.93 10.14
CA PRO A 263 2.80 -8.37 10.83
C PRO A 263 3.04 -7.02 11.51
N GLU A 264 4.23 -6.78 12.06
CA GLU A 264 4.58 -5.53 12.75
C GLU A 264 4.57 -4.31 11.83
N PHE A 265 4.65 -4.51 10.51
CA PHE A 265 4.60 -3.45 9.51
C PHE A 265 3.19 -3.20 8.99
N GLN A 266 2.20 -3.97 9.44
CA GLN A 266 0.87 -3.99 8.84
C GLN A 266 -0.20 -3.34 9.72
N VAL A 267 -1.25 -2.89 9.06
CA VAL A 267 -2.58 -2.67 9.65
C VAL A 267 -3.60 -3.47 8.87
N ARG A 268 -4.57 -4.07 9.57
CA ARG A 268 -5.72 -4.77 8.99
C ARG A 268 -6.99 -4.00 9.34
N PHE A 269 -7.76 -3.62 8.33
CA PHE A 269 -8.97 -2.83 8.49
C PHE A 269 -10.21 -3.66 8.17
N GLY A 270 -11.04 -3.86 9.20
CA GLY A 270 -12.38 -4.41 9.05
C GLY A 270 -13.35 -3.34 8.58
N TRP A 271 -13.91 -3.55 7.39
CA TRP A 271 -14.86 -2.61 6.80
C TRP A 271 -16.21 -2.63 7.52
N ARG A 272 -16.87 -1.47 7.54
CA ARG A 272 -18.25 -1.28 8.01
C ARG A 272 -18.97 -0.36 7.02
N PRO A 273 -20.31 -0.40 6.93
CA PRO A 273 -21.06 0.61 6.18
C PRO A 273 -20.61 2.02 6.57
N GLY A 274 -20.48 2.93 5.60
CA GLY A 274 -19.96 4.29 5.82
C GLY A 274 -18.46 4.37 6.13
N SER A 275 -17.69 3.30 5.97
CA SER A 275 -16.23 3.37 6.11
C SER A 275 -15.55 3.87 4.83
N VAL A 276 -14.56 4.74 5.00
CA VAL A 276 -13.69 5.26 3.94
C VAL A 276 -12.24 5.05 4.35
N ALA A 277 -11.39 4.61 3.42
CA ALA A 277 -9.95 4.56 3.59
C ALA A 277 -9.27 5.53 2.63
N PHE A 278 -8.26 6.26 3.10
CA PHE A 278 -7.38 7.08 2.28
C PHE A 278 -5.94 6.71 2.59
N TRP A 279 -5.20 6.22 1.60
CA TRP A 279 -3.81 5.79 1.79
C TRP A 279 -2.84 6.49 0.84
N ASP A 280 -1.61 6.58 1.30
CA ASP A 280 -0.44 6.99 0.53
C ASP A 280 0.16 5.78 -0.19
N ASN A 281 -0.04 5.72 -1.50
CA ASN A 281 0.43 4.66 -2.37
C ASN A 281 1.95 4.74 -2.61
N ARG A 282 2.59 5.87 -2.27
CA ARG A 282 4.06 6.06 -2.37
C ARG A 282 4.80 5.41 -1.21
N ALA A 283 4.10 5.13 -0.10
CA ALA A 283 4.68 4.59 1.13
C ALA A 283 4.20 3.17 1.48
N THR A 284 3.15 2.67 0.83
CA THR A 284 2.47 1.43 1.25
C THR A 284 2.30 0.42 0.14
N GLN A 285 2.26 -0.86 0.52
CA GLN A 285 1.56 -1.89 -0.24
C GLN A 285 0.23 -2.22 0.44
N HIS A 286 -0.70 -2.80 -0.31
CA HIS A 286 -1.96 -3.27 0.24
C HIS A 286 -2.40 -4.63 -0.33
N TYR A 287 -3.32 -5.28 0.39
CA TYR A 287 -3.83 -6.62 0.10
C TYR A 287 -5.32 -6.70 0.44
N ALA A 288 -6.15 -7.11 -0.52
CA ALA A 288 -7.58 -7.35 -0.28
C ALA A 288 -7.81 -8.80 0.16
N VAL A 289 -8.29 -9.01 1.38
CA VAL A 289 -8.55 -10.36 1.92
C VAL A 289 -9.76 -10.95 1.20
N ASN A 290 -9.56 -12.13 0.59
CA ASN A 290 -10.59 -12.83 -0.18
C ASN A 290 -11.24 -13.96 0.66
N ASP A 291 -11.92 -13.57 1.75
CA ASP A 291 -12.53 -14.47 2.74
C ASP A 291 -14.04 -14.22 2.96
N TYR A 292 -14.71 -13.61 1.99
CA TYR A 292 -16.12 -13.19 2.08
C TYR A 292 -17.07 -13.93 1.13
N HIS A 293 -16.60 -14.93 0.38
CA HIS A 293 -17.50 -15.75 -0.45
C HIS A 293 -18.58 -16.42 0.43
N PRO A 294 -19.87 -16.44 0.02
CA PRO A 294 -20.42 -16.02 -1.28
C PRO A 294 -20.95 -14.58 -1.33
N TYR A 295 -20.74 -13.79 -0.27
CA TYR A 295 -21.29 -12.44 -0.15
C TYR A 295 -20.74 -11.49 -1.22
N ALA A 296 -21.57 -10.53 -1.63
CA ALA A 296 -21.12 -9.49 -2.52
C ALA A 296 -20.33 -8.41 -1.77
N ARG A 297 -19.39 -7.80 -2.48
CA ARG A 297 -18.54 -6.71 -2.02
C ARG A 297 -18.42 -5.71 -3.17
N VAL A 298 -18.91 -4.49 -2.96
CA VAL A 298 -18.87 -3.43 -3.97
C VAL A 298 -18.10 -2.26 -3.42
N ALA A 299 -17.03 -1.87 -4.09
CA ALA A 299 -16.19 -0.74 -3.72
C ALA A 299 -16.16 0.32 -4.82
N GLU A 300 -16.01 1.57 -4.41
CA GLU A 300 -15.62 2.67 -5.30
C GLU A 300 -14.30 3.28 -4.85
N ARG A 301 -13.40 3.49 -5.81
CA ARG A 301 -12.08 4.10 -5.60
C ARG A 301 -11.92 5.32 -6.49
N VAL A 302 -11.37 6.37 -5.92
CA VAL A 302 -10.82 7.53 -6.64
C VAL A 302 -9.31 7.52 -6.44
N ALA A 303 -8.56 7.52 -7.53
CA ALA A 303 -7.10 7.54 -7.51
C ALA A 303 -6.58 8.95 -7.85
N ILE A 304 -5.47 9.33 -7.23
CA ILE A 304 -4.89 10.67 -7.29
C ILE A 304 -3.56 10.56 -8.03
N VAL A 305 -3.36 11.39 -9.05
CA VAL A 305 -2.13 11.45 -9.84
C VAL A 305 -0.94 11.67 -8.91
N GLY A 306 0.13 10.90 -9.11
CA GLY A 306 1.38 11.05 -8.37
C GLY A 306 2.49 11.65 -9.21
N ASP A 307 3.71 11.37 -8.80
CA ASP A 307 4.94 11.89 -9.36
C ASP A 307 5.90 10.75 -9.71
N ARG A 308 6.94 11.07 -10.49
CA ARG A 308 7.97 10.10 -10.85
C ARG A 308 8.78 9.67 -9.61
N PRO A 309 8.87 8.37 -9.29
CA PRO A 309 9.71 7.86 -8.21
C PRO A 309 11.21 8.14 -8.43
N PHE A 310 11.95 8.42 -7.35
CA PHE A 310 13.40 8.65 -7.34
C PHE A 310 14.05 8.10 -6.07
#